data_AF-A0A6G0VQH8-F1
#
_entry.id   AF-A0A6G0VQH8-F1
#
_cell.length_a   1.000
_cell.length_b   1.000
_cell.length_c   1.000
_cell.angle_alpha   90.00
_cell.angle_beta   90.00
_cell.angle_gamma   90.00
#
_symmetry.space_group_name_H-M   'P 1'
#
loop_
_entity.id
_entity.type
_entity.pdbx_description
1 polymer ?
#
loop_
_entity_poly.entity_id
_entity_poly.type
_entity_poly.pdbx_seq_one_letter_code
_entity_poly.pdbx_strand_id
1 'polypeptide(L)'
;MLGHAQCSEIHQRLVYNFPNGGIVLGLKINQTTYATHTLAGSIDRDGNCQGSTFASDRGSWRKVIVQGNYKIHLSEGIANAISKDNELVLPTGTKLKLSELYGLDTHKGEIIWNNNQFHHSCDVQDFDVLYDGPATVMISEPPHSTSEEIQTFLVETQNIVFALKKIKKTFACEIPVILTEHPQLFILMDISFMNHFTIKNIIPQNTDLMAYVNTKFVYIENFLKTTLISLYSDLVKKQCELERKILLQQLSLATYSLSEFAYSMGEGPSYTALRAGEIIYLLKCKPVDVEIARHTSCFNEHPIKYNNKTHFMVPKTHTLQTYGTEMDCNELLPPAFLLDGEWFGPSTTWTWTYKSPEALMIAGIYTQDIMTALQKYLLFPQEIESAQRNIARQSMGYNFVDQGLRLKSLLDEDTIGKMVENKLQKMWGWFTSFGTFILGLLGIFVIWRAFTTAINILNISILYQTFGWSIKLLAGIFSSLTQYVMHKAHNKQLYKEVSNPISKSPNTTLTEIQNKTSTQHYPNIRTISL
;
A
#
# COMPACT_ATOMS: atom_id res chain seq x y z
N MET A 1 -44.47 -59.44 28.20
CA MET A 1 -43.03 -59.71 27.99
C MET A 1 -42.30 -59.39 29.27
N LEU A 2 -41.23 -60.12 29.58
CA LEU A 2 -40.45 -60.02 30.81
C LEU A 2 -39.33 -58.97 30.65
N GLY A 3 -38.72 -58.94 29.46
CA GLY A 3 -37.62 -58.05 29.11
C GLY A 3 -36.27 -58.51 29.68
N HIS A 4 -35.19 -57.91 29.17
CA HIS A 4 -33.81 -58.28 29.48
C HIS A 4 -33.54 -58.48 30.98
N ALA A 5 -33.98 -57.55 31.83
CA ALA A 5 -33.70 -57.59 33.27
C ALA A 5 -34.35 -58.78 33.98
N GLN A 6 -35.63 -59.07 33.72
CA GLN A 6 -36.31 -60.21 34.34
C GLN A 6 -35.84 -61.54 33.75
N CYS A 7 -35.59 -61.60 32.44
CA CYS A 7 -34.98 -62.77 31.80
C CYS A 7 -33.61 -63.10 32.43
N SER A 8 -32.77 -62.08 32.66
CA SER A 8 -31.47 -62.22 33.32
C SER A 8 -31.60 -62.65 34.79
N GLU A 9 -32.57 -62.10 35.54
CA GLU A 9 -32.84 -62.54 36.91
C GLU A 9 -33.28 -64.02 36.97
N ILE A 10 -34.09 -64.49 36.01
CA ILE A 10 -34.53 -65.89 35.94
C ILE A 10 -33.33 -66.84 35.72
N HIS A 11 -32.41 -66.51 34.82
CA HIS A 11 -31.18 -67.30 34.62
C HIS A 11 -30.25 -67.25 35.86
N GLN A 12 -30.07 -66.07 36.47
CA GLN A 12 -29.16 -65.90 37.62
C GLN A 12 -29.68 -66.52 38.92
N ARG A 13 -30.98 -66.43 39.20
CA ARG A 13 -31.59 -66.85 40.48
C ARG A 13 -32.35 -68.17 40.40
N LEU A 14 -32.66 -68.65 39.19
CA LEU A 14 -33.50 -69.84 38.95
C LEU A 14 -34.91 -69.72 39.59
N VAL A 15 -35.43 -68.49 39.57
CA VAL A 15 -36.72 -68.08 40.14
C VAL A 15 -37.51 -67.28 39.12
N TYR A 16 -38.81 -67.52 39.02
CA TYR A 16 -39.74 -66.72 38.21
C TYR A 16 -40.80 -66.06 39.11
N ASN A 17 -40.97 -64.76 38.97
CA ASN A 17 -41.93 -63.95 39.73
C ASN A 17 -43.15 -63.62 38.84
N PHE A 18 -44.37 -63.88 39.31
CA PHE A 18 -45.58 -63.47 38.61
C PHE A 18 -45.85 -61.96 38.80
N PRO A 19 -46.31 -61.22 37.77
CA PRO A 19 -46.58 -59.78 37.87
C PRO A 19 -47.56 -59.38 38.98
N ASN A 20 -48.48 -60.27 39.33
CA ASN A 20 -49.51 -60.05 40.37
C ASN A 20 -49.06 -60.60 41.75
N GLY A 21 -47.78 -60.93 41.92
CA GLY A 21 -47.24 -61.60 43.10
C GLY A 21 -47.32 -63.13 43.01
N GLY A 22 -46.47 -63.82 43.78
CA GLY A 22 -46.28 -65.26 43.70
C GLY A 22 -45.00 -65.64 42.96
N ILE A 23 -44.36 -66.73 43.40
CA ILE A 23 -42.97 -67.06 43.07
C ILE A 23 -42.86 -68.55 42.72
N VAL A 24 -42.26 -68.86 41.57
CA VAL A 24 -41.85 -70.22 41.20
C VAL A 24 -40.37 -70.38 41.54
N LEU A 25 -40.07 -71.21 42.54
CA LEU A 25 -38.71 -71.53 42.97
C LEU A 25 -38.19 -72.82 42.31
N GLY A 26 -36.88 -72.94 42.16
CA GLY A 26 -36.23 -74.19 41.76
C GLY A 26 -36.36 -74.54 40.28
N LEU A 27 -36.38 -73.52 39.40
CA LEU A 27 -36.23 -73.74 37.97
C LEU A 27 -34.87 -74.38 37.67
N LYS A 28 -34.75 -75.06 36.52
CA LYS A 28 -33.49 -75.67 36.06
C LYS A 28 -33.31 -75.41 34.57
N ILE A 29 -32.07 -75.11 34.19
CA ILE A 29 -31.68 -74.92 32.79
C ILE A 29 -31.91 -76.24 32.03
N ASN A 30 -32.45 -76.10 30.82
CA ASN A 30 -32.91 -77.17 29.92
C ASN A 30 -34.04 -78.05 30.48
N GLN A 31 -34.79 -77.57 31.49
CA GLN A 31 -35.96 -78.27 32.04
C GLN A 31 -37.27 -77.48 31.83
N THR A 32 -38.37 -78.21 31.70
CA THR A 32 -39.73 -77.65 31.75
C THR A 32 -40.30 -77.79 33.16
N THR A 33 -40.78 -76.69 33.73
CA THR A 33 -41.51 -76.64 35.00
C THR A 33 -42.96 -76.22 34.74
N TYR A 34 -43.90 -76.91 35.39
CA TYR A 34 -45.31 -76.54 35.38
C TYR A 34 -45.67 -75.85 36.70
N ALA A 35 -46.33 -74.71 36.63
CA ALA A 35 -46.72 -73.92 37.80
C ALA A 35 -48.17 -73.43 37.65
N THR A 36 -48.94 -73.48 38.74
CA THR A 36 -50.30 -72.94 38.80
C THR A 36 -50.28 -71.62 39.59
N HIS A 37 -50.95 -70.59 39.09
CA HIS A 37 -51.02 -69.28 39.77
C HIS A 37 -52.43 -68.70 39.67
N THR A 38 -52.96 -68.25 40.82
CA THR A 38 -54.30 -67.69 40.93
C THR A 38 -54.32 -66.24 40.45
N LEU A 39 -54.98 -65.99 39.33
CA LEU A 39 -55.10 -64.69 38.66
C LEU A 39 -56.25 -63.83 39.20
N ALA A 40 -57.27 -64.47 39.76
CA ALA A 40 -58.45 -63.84 40.34
C ALA A 40 -59.00 -64.69 41.49
N GLY A 41 -59.48 -64.03 42.54
CA GLY A 41 -59.82 -64.65 43.82
C GLY A 41 -58.59 -65.13 44.61
N SER A 42 -58.82 -65.76 45.76
CA SER A 42 -57.78 -66.40 46.58
C SER A 42 -58.22 -67.78 47.07
N ILE A 43 -57.22 -68.64 47.32
CA ILE A 43 -57.37 -69.93 47.98
C ILE A 43 -56.35 -69.95 49.12
N ASP A 44 -56.81 -70.14 50.35
CA ASP A 44 -55.94 -70.31 51.51
C ASP A 44 -55.47 -71.77 51.66
N ARG A 45 -54.42 -72.01 52.46
CA ARG A 45 -53.83 -73.33 52.69
C ARG A 45 -54.83 -74.35 53.26
N ASP A 46 -55.82 -73.88 54.01
CA ASP A 46 -56.90 -74.69 54.57
C ASP A 46 -58.04 -74.98 53.58
N GLY A 47 -57.86 -74.63 52.29
CA GLY A 47 -58.86 -74.84 51.22
C GLY A 47 -59.98 -73.79 51.18
N ASN A 48 -59.90 -72.75 52.01
CA ASN A 48 -60.88 -71.66 52.02
C ASN A 48 -60.78 -70.80 50.75
N CYS A 49 -61.90 -70.63 50.04
CA CYS A 49 -61.97 -70.03 48.71
C CYS A 49 -62.70 -68.68 48.72
N GLN A 50 -62.02 -67.58 48.39
CA GLN A 50 -62.62 -66.25 48.24
C GLN A 50 -62.64 -65.83 46.76
N GLY A 51 -63.78 -66.02 46.09
CA GLY A 51 -63.93 -65.65 44.69
C GLY A 51 -64.08 -64.14 44.46
N SER A 52 -63.37 -63.60 43.45
CA SER A 52 -63.48 -62.19 43.04
C SER A 52 -64.37 -62.02 41.79
N THR A 53 -64.40 -60.81 41.24
CA THR A 53 -64.85 -60.60 39.85
C THR A 53 -63.67 -60.83 38.91
N PHE A 54 -63.93 -61.41 37.74
CA PHE A 54 -62.99 -61.52 36.62
C PHE A 54 -63.70 -61.13 35.31
N ALA A 55 -62.95 -60.59 34.35
CA ALA A 55 -63.45 -60.24 33.02
C ALA A 55 -62.41 -60.57 31.96
N SER A 56 -62.88 -61.02 30.80
CA SER A 56 -62.08 -61.24 29.60
C SER A 56 -62.95 -61.04 28.36
N ASP A 57 -62.35 -61.13 27.18
CA ASP A 57 -63.01 -60.97 25.88
C ASP A 57 -64.20 -61.95 25.66
N ARG A 58 -64.33 -62.98 26.50
CA ARG A 58 -65.40 -63.98 26.47
C ARG A 58 -66.51 -63.75 27.50
N GLY A 59 -66.43 -62.72 28.33
CA GLY A 59 -67.46 -62.38 29.33
C GLY A 59 -66.90 -61.86 30.66
N SER A 60 -67.81 -61.63 31.62
CA SER A 60 -67.44 -61.33 33.01
C SER A 60 -68.19 -62.22 33.98
N TRP A 61 -67.46 -62.71 34.99
CA TRP A 61 -67.95 -63.63 36.01
C TRP A 61 -67.70 -63.01 37.40
N ARG A 62 -68.62 -63.25 38.33
CA ARG A 62 -68.55 -62.74 39.72
C ARG A 62 -68.46 -63.93 40.68
N LYS A 63 -67.74 -63.75 41.79
CA LYS A 63 -67.44 -64.81 42.79
C LYS A 63 -66.71 -66.03 42.19
N VAL A 64 -65.80 -65.79 41.25
CA VAL A 64 -64.97 -66.84 40.63
C VAL A 64 -63.55 -66.83 41.17
N ILE A 65 -62.90 -67.99 41.09
CA ILE A 65 -61.46 -68.14 41.23
C ILE A 65 -60.92 -68.58 39.89
N VAL A 66 -59.85 -67.94 39.41
CA VAL A 66 -59.25 -68.21 38.09
C VAL A 66 -57.79 -68.58 38.30
N GLN A 67 -57.39 -69.77 37.86
CA GLN A 67 -56.01 -70.23 37.90
C GLN A 67 -55.43 -70.32 36.49
N GLY A 68 -54.28 -69.67 36.28
CA GLY A 68 -53.46 -69.85 35.09
C GLY A 68 -52.52 -71.04 35.28
N ASN A 69 -52.52 -71.94 34.30
CA ASN A 69 -51.58 -73.06 34.23
C ASN A 69 -50.41 -72.67 33.32
N TYR A 70 -49.25 -72.43 33.92
CA TYR A 70 -48.05 -71.96 33.23
C TYR A 70 -47.10 -73.12 32.96
N LYS A 71 -46.61 -73.21 31.72
CA LYS A 71 -45.51 -74.09 31.29
C LYS A 71 -44.28 -73.23 31.06
N ILE A 72 -43.37 -73.22 32.02
CA ILE A 72 -42.11 -72.46 31.95
C ILE A 72 -41.03 -73.41 31.42
N HIS A 73 -40.32 -73.03 30.36
CA HIS A 73 -39.16 -73.76 29.87
C HIS A 73 -37.95 -72.83 29.87
N LEU A 74 -36.94 -73.15 30.67
CA LEU A 74 -35.68 -72.41 30.73
C LEU A 74 -34.65 -73.21 29.92
N SER A 75 -33.96 -72.59 28.97
CA SER A 75 -32.95 -73.28 28.15
C SER A 75 -31.78 -72.37 27.82
N GLU A 76 -30.60 -72.96 27.64
CA GLU A 76 -29.40 -72.28 27.17
C GLU A 76 -28.91 -72.91 25.86
N GLY A 77 -28.06 -72.20 25.12
CA GLY A 77 -27.58 -72.67 23.83
C GLY A 77 -26.64 -71.68 23.14
N ILE A 78 -26.03 -72.14 22.05
CA ILE A 78 -25.07 -71.37 21.25
C ILE A 78 -25.80 -70.74 20.06
N ALA A 79 -25.37 -69.55 19.64
CA ALA A 79 -25.87 -68.83 18.47
C ALA A 79 -24.71 -68.18 17.71
N ASN A 80 -24.89 -67.94 16.41
CA ASN A 80 -23.83 -67.44 15.53
C ASN A 80 -23.89 -65.90 15.46
N ALA A 81 -22.89 -65.22 16.02
CA ALA A 81 -22.77 -63.76 15.93
C ALA A 81 -22.00 -63.35 14.67
N ILE A 82 -22.57 -62.46 13.87
CA ILE A 82 -21.95 -61.84 12.69
C ILE A 82 -21.62 -60.39 13.06
N SER A 83 -20.48 -60.22 13.75
CA SER A 83 -20.10 -58.92 14.35
C SER A 83 -19.93 -57.79 13.34
N LYS A 84 -19.64 -58.10 12.06
CA LYS A 84 -19.43 -57.10 11.00
C LYS A 84 -20.74 -56.42 10.57
N ASP A 85 -21.85 -57.14 10.66
CA ASP A 85 -23.19 -56.70 10.23
C ASP A 85 -24.13 -56.41 11.43
N ASN A 86 -23.63 -56.52 12.67
CA ASN A 86 -24.40 -56.40 13.91
C ASN A 86 -25.59 -57.39 14.02
N GLU A 87 -25.45 -58.59 13.44
CA GLU A 87 -26.48 -59.64 13.50
C GLU A 87 -26.10 -60.77 14.47
N LEU A 88 -27.12 -61.36 15.10
CA LEU A 88 -27.07 -62.62 15.84
C LEU A 88 -28.06 -63.59 15.19
N VAL A 89 -27.56 -64.72 14.69
CA VAL A 89 -28.37 -65.77 14.06
C VAL A 89 -28.54 -66.93 15.04
N LEU A 90 -29.78 -67.14 15.49
CA LEU A 90 -30.14 -68.25 16.37
C LEU A 90 -30.20 -69.59 15.60
N PRO A 91 -30.03 -70.75 16.26
CA PRO A 91 -30.21 -72.07 15.64
C PRO A 91 -31.61 -72.33 15.05
N THR A 92 -32.59 -71.49 15.39
CA THR A 92 -33.94 -71.47 14.84
C THR A 92 -34.05 -70.77 13.48
N GLY A 93 -32.98 -70.11 13.01
CA GLY A 93 -32.95 -69.26 11.82
C GLY A 93 -33.36 -67.80 12.08
N THR A 94 -33.86 -67.48 13.27
CA THR A 94 -34.22 -66.11 13.65
C THR A 94 -32.97 -65.22 13.72
N LYS A 95 -33.04 -64.08 13.03
CA LYS A 95 -32.05 -63.00 13.13
C LYS A 95 -32.47 -61.99 14.20
N LEU A 96 -31.55 -61.65 15.08
CA LEU A 96 -31.65 -60.58 16.08
C LEU A 96 -30.48 -59.61 15.90
N LYS A 97 -30.56 -58.41 16.50
CA LYS A 97 -29.54 -57.37 16.38
C LYS A 97 -28.56 -57.45 17.56
N LEU A 98 -27.32 -57.83 17.29
CA LEU A 98 -26.32 -58.25 18.28
C LEU A 98 -26.11 -57.21 19.40
N SER A 99 -26.14 -55.92 19.07
CA SER A 99 -25.98 -54.81 20.02
C SER A 99 -27.11 -54.64 21.05
N GLU A 100 -28.25 -55.31 20.90
CA GLU A 100 -29.44 -55.08 21.76
C GLU A 100 -29.49 -55.99 23.01
N LEU A 101 -28.63 -57.03 23.07
CA LEU A 101 -28.45 -57.95 24.21
C LEU A 101 -29.73 -58.68 24.69
N TYR A 102 -30.80 -58.57 23.92
CA TYR A 102 -32.13 -59.13 24.17
C TYR A 102 -32.90 -59.22 22.86
N GLY A 103 -33.74 -60.23 22.72
CA GLY A 103 -34.64 -60.39 21.58
C GLY A 103 -35.75 -61.41 21.83
N LEU A 104 -36.65 -61.55 20.87
CA LEU A 104 -37.77 -62.47 20.91
C LEU A 104 -37.67 -63.44 19.72
N ASP A 105 -37.56 -64.73 20.01
CA ASP A 105 -37.62 -65.83 19.04
C ASP A 105 -38.99 -66.51 19.05
N THR A 106 -39.50 -66.87 17.88
CA THR A 106 -40.84 -67.46 17.72
C THR A 106 -40.98 -68.89 18.27
N HIS A 107 -39.86 -69.58 18.54
CA HIS A 107 -39.84 -70.98 19.00
C HIS A 107 -39.35 -71.13 20.44
N LYS A 108 -38.45 -70.26 20.90
CA LYS A 108 -37.85 -70.25 22.25
C LYS A 108 -38.36 -69.13 23.16
N GLY A 109 -38.99 -68.09 22.62
CA GLY A 109 -39.49 -66.95 23.40
C GLY A 109 -38.42 -65.88 23.63
N GLU A 110 -38.40 -65.28 24.83
CA GLU A 110 -37.49 -64.19 25.16
C GLU A 110 -36.08 -64.72 25.46
N ILE A 111 -35.08 -64.12 24.81
CA ILE A 111 -33.67 -64.54 24.84
C ILE A 111 -32.80 -63.33 25.19
N ILE A 112 -31.74 -63.56 25.95
CA ILE A 112 -30.66 -62.61 26.25
C ILE A 112 -29.31 -63.20 25.87
N TRP A 113 -28.32 -62.34 25.68
CA TRP A 113 -26.92 -62.72 25.51
C TRP A 113 -26.01 -61.65 26.13
N ASN A 114 -24.76 -62.02 26.42
CA ASN A 114 -23.79 -61.14 27.06
C ASN A 114 -22.68 -60.78 26.08
N ASN A 115 -22.30 -59.49 26.01
CA ASN A 115 -21.29 -59.00 25.08
C ASN A 115 -19.83 -59.18 25.56
N ASN A 116 -19.62 -59.69 26.78
CA ASN A 116 -18.31 -59.77 27.44
C ASN A 116 -17.24 -60.64 26.73
N GLN A 117 -17.58 -61.33 25.64
CA GLN A 117 -16.64 -62.06 24.78
C GLN A 117 -16.60 -61.55 23.32
N PHE A 118 -17.40 -60.52 22.99
CA PHE A 118 -17.44 -59.86 21.68
C PHE A 118 -16.77 -58.48 21.69
N HIS A 119 -16.06 -58.13 22.77
CA HIS A 119 -14.81 -57.41 22.57
C HIS A 119 -13.89 -58.32 21.75
N HIS A 120 -13.86 -58.11 20.44
CA HIS A 120 -12.63 -58.29 19.69
C HIS A 120 -11.56 -57.55 20.51
N SER A 121 -10.56 -58.26 21.01
CA SER A 121 -9.24 -57.67 21.02
C SER A 121 -9.03 -57.18 19.59
N CYS A 122 -8.88 -55.87 19.38
CA CYS A 122 -8.39 -55.41 18.09
C CYS A 122 -7.02 -56.04 17.95
N ASP A 123 -6.93 -57.03 17.07
CA ASP A 123 -5.63 -57.50 16.65
C ASP A 123 -5.11 -56.41 15.72
N VAL A 124 -3.92 -55.87 16.01
CA VAL A 124 -3.36 -54.75 15.24
C VAL A 124 -3.13 -55.14 13.77
N GLN A 125 -3.25 -56.44 13.48
CA GLN A 125 -3.29 -57.06 12.17
C GLN A 125 -4.57 -56.84 11.36
N ASP A 126 -5.67 -56.34 11.94
CA ASP A 126 -6.91 -55.98 11.24
C ASP A 126 -6.75 -54.70 10.38
N PHE A 127 -5.61 -54.00 10.51
CA PHE A 127 -5.30 -52.73 9.85
C PHE A 127 -4.05 -52.85 8.96
N ASP A 128 -4.20 -52.57 7.66
CA ASP A 128 -3.09 -52.47 6.72
C ASP A 128 -2.55 -51.02 6.66
N VAL A 129 -1.24 -50.83 6.66
CA VAL A 129 -0.60 -49.50 6.48
C VAL A 129 -0.60 -49.12 5.00
N LEU A 130 -1.52 -48.23 4.60
CA LEU A 130 -1.64 -47.72 3.23
C LEU A 130 -0.43 -46.86 2.80
N TYR A 131 0.12 -46.08 3.72
CA TYR A 131 1.27 -45.21 3.51
C TYR A 131 1.98 -44.92 4.84
N ASP A 132 3.31 -44.86 4.80
CA ASP A 132 4.16 -44.30 5.84
C ASP A 132 5.16 -43.34 5.17
N GLY A 133 5.32 -42.14 5.73
CA GLY A 133 6.11 -41.06 5.15
C GLY A 133 5.50 -39.66 5.30
N PRO A 134 6.16 -38.62 4.75
CA PRO A 134 5.73 -37.23 4.88
C PRO A 134 4.47 -36.92 4.04
N ALA A 135 3.53 -36.17 4.63
CA ALA A 135 2.35 -35.65 3.96
C ALA A 135 2.27 -34.12 4.05
N THR A 136 1.74 -33.48 3.01
CA THR A 136 1.51 -32.02 2.97
C THR A 136 0.15 -31.71 3.57
N VAL A 137 0.08 -30.81 4.55
CA VAL A 137 -1.18 -30.37 5.15
C VAL A 137 -1.64 -29.07 4.51
N MET A 138 -2.80 -29.08 3.86
CA MET A 138 -3.53 -27.87 3.47
C MET A 138 -4.52 -27.51 4.57
N ILE A 139 -4.37 -26.30 5.10
CA ILE A 139 -5.32 -25.69 6.04
C ILE A 139 -6.25 -24.79 5.24
N SER A 140 -7.56 -24.90 5.45
CA SER A 140 -8.55 -24.04 4.82
C SER A 140 -9.56 -23.52 5.84
N GLU A 141 -9.76 -22.21 5.84
CA GLU A 141 -10.76 -21.54 6.66
C GLU A 141 -12.16 -21.86 6.12
N PRO A 142 -13.12 -22.26 6.97
CA PRO A 142 -14.50 -22.45 6.54
C PRO A 142 -15.16 -21.09 6.22
N PRO A 143 -16.07 -21.01 5.23
CA PRO A 143 -16.68 -19.74 4.81
C PRO A 143 -17.62 -19.11 5.85
N HIS A 144 -18.00 -19.87 6.89
CA HIS A 144 -18.86 -19.43 7.99
C HIS A 144 -18.31 -19.90 9.33
N SER A 145 -18.71 -19.23 10.41
CA SER A 145 -18.05 -19.23 11.72
C SER A 145 -18.30 -20.49 12.58
N THR A 146 -17.82 -21.64 12.10
CA THR A 146 -17.58 -22.84 12.92
C THR A 146 -16.08 -23.00 13.14
N SER A 147 -15.62 -22.89 14.39
CA SER A 147 -14.22 -22.65 14.76
C SER A 147 -13.25 -23.83 14.63
N GLU A 148 -13.44 -24.71 13.66
CA GLU A 148 -12.47 -25.77 13.32
C GLU A 148 -11.95 -25.59 11.89
N GLU A 149 -10.62 -25.42 11.78
CA GLU A 149 -9.89 -25.44 10.52
C GLU A 149 -10.13 -26.75 9.75
N ILE A 150 -10.50 -26.64 8.47
CA ILE A 150 -10.58 -27.79 7.59
C ILE A 150 -9.15 -28.13 7.13
N GLN A 151 -8.61 -29.19 7.74
CA GLN A 151 -7.27 -29.70 7.47
C GLN A 151 -7.37 -30.91 6.52
N THR A 152 -6.77 -30.79 5.34
CA THR A 152 -6.67 -31.85 4.34
C THR A 152 -5.23 -32.29 4.22
N PHE A 153 -4.99 -33.59 4.30
CA PHE A 153 -3.67 -34.21 4.13
C PHE A 153 -3.54 -34.67 2.68
N LEU A 154 -2.45 -34.30 2.01
CA LEU A 154 -2.15 -34.69 0.64
C LEU A 154 -0.84 -35.47 0.61
N VAL A 155 -0.86 -36.61 -0.07
CA VAL A 155 0.31 -37.46 -0.32
C VAL A 155 0.52 -37.53 -1.82
N GLU A 156 1.73 -37.17 -2.27
CA GLU A 156 2.17 -37.29 -3.65
C GLU A 156 3.53 -37.99 -3.69
N THR A 157 3.61 -39.10 -4.42
CA THR A 157 4.83 -39.90 -4.62
C THR A 157 4.84 -40.45 -6.05
N GLN A 158 5.91 -41.15 -6.43
CA GLN A 158 6.00 -41.79 -7.75
C GLN A 158 4.89 -42.84 -8.03
N ASN A 159 4.35 -43.49 -6.99
CA ASN A 159 3.45 -44.64 -7.14
C ASN A 159 2.05 -44.43 -6.55
N ILE A 160 1.92 -43.59 -5.52
CA ILE A 160 0.65 -43.30 -4.83
C ILE A 160 0.43 -41.79 -4.73
N VAL A 161 -0.80 -41.38 -5.03
CA VAL A 161 -1.29 -40.00 -4.95
C VAL A 161 -2.71 -40.05 -4.40
N PHE A 162 -2.97 -39.36 -3.29
CA PHE A 162 -4.27 -39.27 -2.65
C PHE A 162 -4.38 -38.03 -1.74
N ALA A 163 -5.60 -37.61 -1.44
CA ALA A 163 -5.88 -36.66 -0.37
C ALA A 163 -6.98 -37.18 0.56
N LEU A 164 -6.89 -36.78 1.84
CA LEU A 164 -7.80 -37.18 2.92
C LEU A 164 -8.12 -35.98 3.81
N LYS A 165 -9.40 -35.67 3.98
CA LYS A 165 -9.90 -34.57 4.80
C LYS A 165 -10.19 -35.05 6.22
N LYS A 166 -9.60 -34.38 7.21
CA LYS A 166 -9.94 -34.55 8.63
C LYS A 166 -11.43 -34.28 8.87
N ILE A 167 -12.14 -35.24 9.47
CA ILE A 167 -13.47 -35.01 10.07
C ILE A 167 -13.33 -34.76 11.58
N LYS A 168 -12.71 -35.69 12.33
CA LYS A 168 -12.56 -35.58 13.79
C LYS A 168 -11.44 -36.48 14.32
N LYS A 169 -11.03 -36.25 15.57
CA LYS A 169 -10.26 -37.24 16.33
C LYS A 169 -11.18 -38.38 16.78
N THR A 170 -10.66 -39.59 16.78
CA THR A 170 -11.33 -40.82 17.25
C THR A 170 -10.28 -41.77 17.82
N PHE A 171 -10.68 -42.96 18.25
CA PHE A 171 -9.76 -44.05 18.60
C PHE A 171 -9.97 -45.23 17.66
N ALA A 172 -8.87 -45.88 17.29
CA ALA A 172 -8.85 -47.20 16.69
C ALA A 172 -7.96 -48.06 17.59
N CYS A 173 -8.48 -49.16 18.13
CA CYS A 173 -7.69 -50.08 18.97
C CYS A 173 -7.03 -49.39 20.18
N GLU A 174 -7.79 -48.49 20.83
CA GLU A 174 -7.36 -47.61 21.92
C GLU A 174 -6.27 -46.56 21.55
N ILE A 175 -5.70 -46.63 20.34
CA ILE A 175 -4.75 -45.66 19.79
C ILE A 175 -5.51 -44.43 19.26
N PRO A 176 -5.08 -43.19 19.57
CA PRO A 176 -5.71 -41.97 19.05
C PRO A 176 -5.38 -41.76 17.56
N VAL A 177 -6.42 -41.69 16.73
CA VAL A 177 -6.30 -41.48 15.26
C VAL A 177 -7.27 -40.40 14.77
N ILE A 178 -7.05 -39.91 13.55
CA ILE A 178 -7.99 -39.01 12.86
C ILE A 178 -8.90 -39.84 11.95
N LEU A 179 -10.21 -39.64 12.08
CA LEU A 179 -11.22 -40.11 11.12
C LEU A 179 -11.24 -39.16 9.91
N THR A 180 -11.21 -39.75 8.71
CA THR A 180 -11.28 -39.03 7.43
C THR A 180 -12.71 -39.01 6.88
N GLU A 181 -12.93 -38.46 5.68
CA GLU A 181 -14.19 -38.61 4.94
C GLU A 181 -14.47 -40.05 4.48
N HIS A 182 -13.44 -40.91 4.49
CA HIS A 182 -13.55 -42.34 4.23
C HIS A 182 -13.63 -43.13 5.55
N PRO A 183 -14.74 -43.83 5.86
CA PRO A 183 -14.96 -44.45 7.18
C PRO A 183 -14.02 -45.64 7.49
N GLN A 184 -13.23 -46.08 6.51
CA GLN A 184 -12.21 -47.13 6.64
C GLN A 184 -10.78 -46.58 6.61
N LEU A 185 -10.57 -45.30 6.32
CA LEU A 185 -9.24 -44.68 6.26
C LEU A 185 -9.04 -43.76 7.46
N PHE A 186 -7.98 -44.02 8.20
CA PHE A 186 -7.59 -43.30 9.42
C PHE A 186 -6.18 -42.74 9.25
N ILE A 187 -5.92 -41.58 9.86
CA ILE A 187 -4.58 -40.96 9.85
C ILE A 187 -4.03 -41.01 11.27
N LEU A 188 -2.90 -41.68 11.44
CA LEU A 188 -2.07 -41.62 12.64
C LEU A 188 -1.00 -40.52 12.44
N MET A 189 -0.77 -39.71 13.48
CA MET A 189 0.28 -38.67 13.48
C MET A 189 1.13 -38.66 14.75
N ASP A 190 0.77 -39.48 15.75
CA ASP A 190 1.48 -39.55 17.02
C ASP A 190 2.65 -40.54 16.89
N ILE A 191 3.86 -40.00 16.90
CA ILE A 191 5.13 -40.71 16.77
C ILE A 191 5.23 -41.87 17.79
N SER A 192 4.61 -41.71 18.96
CA SER A 192 4.58 -42.72 20.04
C SER A 192 3.94 -44.05 19.63
N PHE A 193 3.04 -44.03 18.64
CA PHE A 193 2.26 -45.19 18.19
C PHE A 193 2.60 -45.65 16.77
N MET A 194 3.47 -44.97 16.03
CA MET A 194 3.82 -45.34 14.64
C MET A 194 4.26 -46.81 14.50
N ASN A 195 5.00 -47.32 15.49
CA ASN A 195 5.50 -48.70 15.50
C ASN A 195 4.45 -49.78 15.87
N HIS A 196 3.19 -49.43 16.17
CA HIS A 196 2.17 -50.44 16.45
C HIS A 196 1.72 -51.18 15.18
N PHE A 197 1.53 -50.45 14.07
CA PHE A 197 0.98 -51.01 12.84
C PHE A 197 2.12 -51.47 11.92
N THR A 198 2.11 -52.76 11.55
CA THR A 198 3.14 -53.33 10.67
C THR A 198 2.80 -53.06 9.20
N ILE A 199 3.76 -52.53 8.43
CA ILE A 199 3.63 -52.45 6.97
C ILE A 199 3.54 -53.88 6.39
N LYS A 200 2.40 -54.20 5.79
CA LYS A 200 2.10 -55.45 5.09
C LYS A 200 1.72 -55.16 3.64
N ASN A 201 1.83 -56.14 2.76
CA ASN A 201 1.25 -56.03 1.41
C ASN A 201 -0.28 -56.05 1.53
N ILE A 202 -0.93 -54.95 1.16
CA ILE A 202 -2.38 -54.76 1.26
C ILE A 202 -3.11 -55.92 0.59
N ILE A 203 -4.02 -56.57 1.33
CA ILE A 203 -4.79 -57.71 0.82
C ILE A 203 -5.86 -57.19 -0.16
N PRO A 204 -6.05 -57.78 -1.35
CA PRO A 204 -7.10 -57.35 -2.31
C PRO A 204 -8.56 -57.42 -1.81
N GLN A 205 -8.77 -57.92 -0.60
CA GLN A 205 -10.06 -57.96 0.10
C GLN A 205 -10.29 -56.70 0.95
N ASN A 206 -9.23 -55.94 1.25
CA ASN A 206 -9.23 -54.69 2.01
C ASN A 206 -9.20 -53.43 1.11
N THR A 207 -9.08 -53.59 -0.21
CA THR A 207 -8.99 -52.48 -1.16
C THR A 207 -10.37 -51.97 -1.59
N ASP A 208 -10.85 -50.88 -0.97
CA ASP A 208 -12.03 -50.15 -1.46
C ASP A 208 -11.70 -49.32 -2.71
N LEU A 209 -12.24 -49.74 -3.85
CA LEU A 209 -12.12 -49.03 -5.13
C LEU A 209 -12.79 -47.65 -5.10
N MET A 210 -13.88 -47.48 -4.32
CA MET A 210 -14.59 -46.21 -4.22
C MET A 210 -13.76 -45.18 -3.45
N ALA A 211 -13.14 -45.57 -2.33
CA ALA A 211 -12.16 -44.73 -1.65
C ALA A 211 -10.94 -44.42 -2.53
N TYR A 212 -10.39 -45.38 -3.25
CA TYR A 212 -9.25 -45.17 -4.16
C TYR A 212 -9.54 -44.15 -5.28
N VAL A 213 -10.78 -44.12 -5.79
CA VAL A 213 -11.20 -43.14 -6.81
C VAL A 213 -11.52 -41.78 -6.19
N ASN A 214 -12.28 -41.74 -5.10
CA ASN A 214 -12.72 -40.50 -4.45
C ASN A 214 -11.53 -39.69 -3.89
N THR A 215 -10.58 -40.34 -3.21
CA THR A 215 -9.38 -39.66 -2.66
C THR A 215 -8.51 -39.01 -3.74
N LYS A 216 -8.55 -39.51 -4.98
CA LYS A 216 -7.91 -38.85 -6.14
C LYS A 216 -8.69 -37.65 -6.66
N PHE A 217 -10.02 -37.68 -6.63
CA PHE A 217 -10.82 -36.50 -6.94
C PHE A 217 -10.60 -35.38 -5.90
N VAL A 218 -10.55 -35.71 -4.61
CA VAL A 218 -10.19 -34.77 -3.54
C VAL A 218 -8.78 -34.21 -3.73
N TYR A 219 -7.82 -35.02 -4.18
CA TYR A 219 -6.47 -34.54 -4.53
C TYR A 219 -6.51 -33.53 -5.68
N ILE A 220 -7.18 -33.86 -6.79
CA ILE A 220 -7.28 -33.01 -7.98
C ILE A 220 -7.95 -31.67 -7.65
N GLU A 221 -9.04 -31.67 -6.86
CA GLU A 221 -9.72 -30.44 -6.44
C GLU A 221 -8.78 -29.51 -5.64
N ASN A 222 -8.10 -30.04 -4.63
CA ASN A 222 -7.23 -29.24 -3.76
C ASN A 222 -5.94 -28.79 -4.46
N PHE A 223 -5.39 -29.63 -5.35
CA PHE A 223 -4.27 -29.26 -6.22
C PHE A 223 -4.65 -28.08 -7.12
N LEU A 224 -5.73 -28.22 -7.92
CA LEU A 224 -6.19 -27.16 -8.83
C LEU A 224 -6.52 -25.86 -8.08
N LYS A 225 -7.20 -25.96 -6.93
CA LYS A 225 -7.51 -24.81 -6.07
C LYS A 225 -6.24 -24.07 -5.63
N THR A 226 -5.23 -24.80 -5.15
CA THR A 226 -3.95 -24.21 -4.70
C THR A 226 -3.17 -23.60 -5.87
N THR A 227 -3.09 -24.29 -7.02
CA THR A 227 -2.44 -23.76 -8.22
C THR A 227 -3.10 -22.48 -8.72
N LEU A 228 -4.44 -22.43 -8.75
CA LEU A 228 -5.19 -21.25 -9.18
C LEU A 228 -5.00 -20.06 -8.22
N ILE A 229 -5.01 -20.29 -6.90
CA ILE A 229 -4.77 -19.24 -5.89
C ILE A 229 -3.35 -18.69 -6.01
N SER A 230 -2.34 -19.55 -6.17
CA SER A 230 -0.94 -19.12 -6.36
C SER A 230 -0.78 -18.30 -7.65
N LEU A 231 -1.30 -18.80 -8.77
CA LEU A 231 -1.23 -18.13 -10.07
C LEU A 231 -1.98 -16.79 -10.07
N TYR A 232 -3.13 -16.70 -9.40
CA TYR A 232 -3.85 -15.44 -9.20
C TYR A 232 -3.02 -14.43 -8.39
N SER A 233 -2.39 -14.86 -7.29
CA SER A 233 -1.53 -14.00 -6.47
C SER A 233 -0.33 -13.47 -7.25
N ASP A 234 0.34 -14.34 -8.03
CA ASP A 234 1.45 -13.93 -8.90
C ASP A 234 1.00 -13.00 -10.03
N LEU A 235 -0.17 -13.21 -10.65
CA LEU A 235 -0.72 -12.30 -11.66
C LEU A 235 -1.00 -10.90 -11.09
N VAL A 236 -1.67 -10.81 -9.93
CA VAL A 236 -1.94 -9.52 -9.25
C VAL A 236 -0.63 -8.80 -8.90
N LYS A 237 0.36 -9.54 -8.40
CA LYS A 237 1.71 -9.01 -8.14
C LYS A 237 2.39 -8.50 -9.42
N LYS A 238 2.28 -9.24 -10.54
CA LYS A 238 2.86 -8.83 -11.82
C LYS A 238 2.15 -7.66 -12.46
N GLN A 239 0.83 -7.51 -12.27
CA GLN A 239 0.10 -6.30 -12.63
C GLN A 239 0.64 -5.09 -11.86
N CYS A 240 0.76 -5.17 -10.53
CA CYS A 240 1.32 -4.08 -9.72
C CYS A 240 2.78 -3.74 -10.09
N GLU A 241 3.62 -4.75 -10.38
CA GLU A 241 4.99 -4.54 -10.91
C GLU A 241 4.99 -3.84 -12.29
N LEU A 242 3.97 -4.06 -13.13
CA LEU A 242 3.83 -3.44 -14.45
C LEU A 242 3.32 -2.00 -14.33
N GLU A 243 2.27 -1.75 -13.56
CA GLU A 243 1.72 -0.42 -13.27
C GLU A 243 2.80 0.51 -12.70
N ARG A 244 3.61 0.01 -11.76
CA ARG A 244 4.77 0.74 -11.22
C ARG A 244 5.80 1.11 -12.30
N LYS A 245 6.05 0.23 -13.28
CA LYS A 245 6.96 0.50 -14.40
C LYS A 245 6.38 1.55 -15.36
N ILE A 246 5.08 1.48 -15.65
CA ILE A 246 4.37 2.46 -16.48
C ILE A 246 4.43 3.86 -15.83
N LEU A 247 4.16 3.96 -14.53
CA LEU A 247 4.27 5.22 -13.79
C LEU A 247 5.70 5.78 -13.79
N LEU A 248 6.73 4.94 -13.62
CA LEU A 248 8.14 5.36 -13.74
C LEU A 248 8.50 5.81 -15.16
N GLN A 249 7.96 5.15 -16.19
CA GLN A 249 8.12 5.56 -17.58
C GLN A 249 7.45 6.92 -17.84
N GLN A 250 6.23 7.15 -17.36
CA GLN A 250 5.54 8.44 -17.46
C GLN A 250 6.31 9.55 -16.74
N LEU A 251 6.81 9.30 -15.51
CA LEU A 251 7.68 10.25 -14.81
C LEU A 251 8.98 10.55 -15.57
N SER A 252 9.53 9.59 -16.31
CA SER A 252 10.68 9.84 -17.19
C SER A 252 10.32 10.75 -18.37
N LEU A 253 9.13 10.59 -18.98
CA LEU A 253 8.64 11.49 -20.04
C LEU A 253 8.56 12.94 -19.52
N ALA A 254 8.14 13.16 -18.28
CA ALA A 254 8.05 14.50 -17.68
C ALA A 254 9.41 15.22 -17.54
N THR A 255 10.53 14.50 -17.60
CA THR A 255 11.88 15.10 -17.64
C THR A 255 12.30 15.56 -19.04
N TYR A 256 11.67 15.03 -20.08
CA TYR A 256 11.95 15.34 -21.50
C TYR A 256 10.90 16.29 -22.09
N SER A 257 9.62 16.00 -21.92
CA SER A 257 8.50 16.82 -22.39
C SER A 257 7.30 16.76 -21.44
N LEU A 258 6.92 17.94 -20.93
CA LEU A 258 5.74 18.09 -20.09
C LEU A 258 4.43 17.94 -20.88
N SER A 259 4.41 18.20 -22.19
CA SER A 259 3.21 18.00 -23.02
C SER A 259 2.95 16.52 -23.32
N GLU A 260 3.99 15.74 -23.59
CA GLU A 260 3.89 14.27 -23.73
C GLU A 260 3.47 13.61 -22.41
N PHE A 261 4.03 14.07 -21.28
CA PHE A 261 3.58 13.64 -19.96
C PHE A 261 2.10 14.01 -19.71
N ALA A 262 1.69 15.25 -19.99
CA ALA A 262 0.30 15.68 -19.81
C ALA A 262 -0.68 14.85 -20.65
N TYR A 263 -0.33 14.56 -21.90
CA TYR A 263 -1.12 13.72 -22.79
C TYR A 263 -1.22 12.27 -22.29
N SER A 264 -0.10 11.66 -21.88
CA SER A 264 -0.07 10.29 -21.38
C SER A 264 -0.74 10.11 -20.02
N MET A 265 -0.54 11.06 -19.10
CA MET A 265 -1.11 11.02 -17.73
C MET A 265 -2.56 11.49 -17.68
N GLY A 266 -2.99 12.31 -18.66
CA GLY A 266 -4.38 12.75 -18.82
C GLY A 266 -5.25 11.83 -19.69
N GLU A 267 -4.69 10.73 -20.21
CA GLU A 267 -5.35 9.79 -21.11
C GLU A 267 -5.85 10.41 -22.44
N GLY A 268 -5.22 11.51 -22.90
CA GLY A 268 -5.56 12.16 -24.17
C GLY A 268 -5.35 13.69 -24.22
N PRO A 269 -5.98 14.38 -25.19
CA PRO A 269 -5.90 15.84 -25.34
C PRO A 269 -6.62 16.57 -24.20
N SER A 270 -6.51 17.91 -24.17
CA SER A 270 -7.11 18.81 -23.17
C SER A 270 -6.47 18.77 -21.77
N TYR A 271 -5.21 18.31 -21.65
CA TYR A 271 -4.43 18.44 -20.43
C TYR A 271 -3.10 19.16 -20.69
N THR A 272 -2.63 19.89 -19.68
CA THR A 272 -1.30 20.50 -19.62
C THR A 272 -0.63 20.20 -18.28
N ALA A 273 0.70 20.27 -18.22
CA ALA A 273 1.46 19.98 -17.01
C ALA A 273 2.41 21.13 -16.66
N LEU A 274 2.34 21.59 -15.40
CA LEU A 274 3.22 22.62 -14.86
C LEU A 274 4.14 22.01 -13.79
N ARG A 275 5.45 22.05 -14.03
CA ARG A 275 6.46 21.58 -13.06
C ARG A 275 6.82 22.68 -12.05
N ALA A 276 6.77 22.35 -10.76
CA ALA A 276 7.21 23.19 -9.64
C ALA A 276 8.16 22.37 -8.75
N GLY A 277 9.47 22.49 -9.01
CA GLY A 277 10.50 21.69 -8.34
C GLY A 277 10.40 20.21 -8.71
N GLU A 278 10.03 19.36 -7.76
CA GLU A 278 9.76 17.92 -7.96
C GLU A 278 8.27 17.62 -8.19
N ILE A 279 7.37 18.57 -7.89
CA ILE A 279 5.93 18.41 -8.11
C ILE A 279 5.59 18.75 -9.57
N ILE A 280 4.67 17.98 -10.17
CA ILE A 280 4.09 18.29 -11.48
C ILE A 280 2.58 18.40 -11.31
N TYR A 281 2.03 19.59 -11.55
CA TYR A 281 0.59 19.82 -11.56
C TYR A 281 0.01 19.46 -12.92
N LEU A 282 -0.76 18.38 -12.99
CA LEU A 282 -1.59 18.06 -14.16
C LEU A 282 -2.87 18.91 -14.10
N LEU A 283 -3.12 19.70 -15.14
CA LEU A 283 -4.21 20.66 -15.22
C LEU A 283 -5.10 20.34 -16.43
N LYS A 284 -6.39 20.14 -16.20
CA LYS A 284 -7.37 19.96 -17.28
C LYS A 284 -7.74 21.32 -17.87
N CYS A 285 -7.55 21.46 -19.18
CA CYS A 285 -7.90 22.67 -19.92
C CYS A 285 -9.42 22.76 -20.11
N LYS A 286 -9.92 23.99 -20.27
CA LYS A 286 -11.30 24.22 -20.73
C LYS A 286 -11.30 24.21 -22.27
N PRO A 287 -12.24 23.50 -22.93
CA PRO A 287 -12.39 23.61 -24.38
C PRO A 287 -12.82 25.04 -24.75
N VAL A 288 -12.38 25.50 -25.91
CA VAL A 288 -12.75 26.78 -26.51
C VAL A 288 -12.81 26.62 -28.02
N ASP A 289 -13.81 27.24 -28.65
CA ASP A 289 -13.93 27.24 -30.10
C ASP A 289 -12.91 28.20 -30.73
N VAL A 290 -12.31 27.79 -31.85
CA VAL A 290 -11.23 28.51 -32.53
C VAL A 290 -11.38 28.41 -34.05
N GLU A 291 -10.96 29.46 -34.77
CA GLU A 291 -10.90 29.45 -36.23
C GLU A 291 -9.48 29.09 -36.70
N ILE A 292 -9.33 28.41 -37.84
CA ILE A 292 -8.00 28.18 -38.44
C ILE A 292 -7.44 29.50 -38.98
N ALA A 293 -6.22 29.86 -38.59
CA ALA A 293 -5.53 31.04 -39.11
C ALA A 293 -4.60 30.64 -40.26
N ARG A 294 -4.63 31.41 -41.36
CA ARG A 294 -3.60 31.30 -42.41
C ARG A 294 -2.52 32.36 -42.15
N HIS A 295 -1.26 31.91 -42.15
CA HIS A 295 -0.06 32.75 -42.07
C HIS A 295 0.86 32.42 -43.25
N THR A 296 1.79 33.32 -43.56
CA THR A 296 2.80 33.13 -44.62
C THR A 296 4.02 32.34 -44.15
N SER A 297 4.32 32.36 -42.85
CA SER A 297 5.33 31.51 -42.22
C SER A 297 4.72 30.18 -41.76
N CYS A 298 5.53 29.13 -41.72
CA CYS A 298 5.16 27.82 -41.20
C CYS A 298 5.61 27.66 -39.74
N PHE A 299 4.88 26.85 -38.97
CA PHE A 299 5.10 26.64 -37.54
C PHE A 299 4.89 25.16 -37.18
N ASN A 300 5.57 24.66 -36.14
CA ASN A 300 5.36 23.30 -35.62
C ASN A 300 3.94 23.12 -35.02
N GLU A 301 3.37 24.20 -34.51
CA GLU A 301 2.07 24.26 -33.84
C GLU A 301 1.04 24.96 -34.74
N HIS A 302 -0.21 24.49 -34.74
CA HIS A 302 -1.19 24.92 -35.73
C HIS A 302 -1.63 26.38 -35.47
N PRO A 303 -1.47 27.31 -36.44
CA PRO A 303 -1.90 28.69 -36.27
C PRO A 303 -3.44 28.78 -36.27
N ILE A 304 -3.99 29.43 -35.25
CA ILE A 304 -5.43 29.60 -35.03
C ILE A 304 -5.76 31.06 -34.69
N LYS A 305 -7.04 31.45 -34.80
CA LYS A 305 -7.58 32.65 -34.17
C LYS A 305 -8.41 32.29 -32.95
N TYR A 306 -8.16 33.00 -31.86
CA TYR A 306 -8.98 32.99 -30.66
C TYR A 306 -9.14 34.43 -30.16
N ASN A 307 -10.36 34.85 -29.82
CA ASN A 307 -10.68 36.24 -29.45
C ASN A 307 -10.11 37.30 -30.42
N ASN A 308 -10.18 37.03 -31.73
CA ASN A 308 -9.64 37.84 -32.83
C ASN A 308 -8.13 38.16 -32.73
N LYS A 309 -7.35 37.29 -32.07
CA LYS A 309 -5.88 37.30 -32.05
C LYS A 309 -5.35 35.98 -32.57
N THR A 310 -4.19 35.99 -33.24
CA THR A 310 -3.48 34.76 -33.61
C THR A 310 -2.93 34.10 -32.35
N HIS A 311 -3.16 32.80 -32.24
CA HIS A 311 -2.63 31.88 -31.23
C HIS A 311 -2.12 30.63 -31.96
N PHE A 312 -1.48 29.72 -31.22
CA PHE A 312 -0.95 28.48 -31.79
C PHE A 312 -1.42 27.28 -30.96
N MET A 313 -1.84 26.20 -31.61
CA MET A 313 -2.32 24.98 -30.97
C MET A 313 -1.25 23.88 -31.01
N VAL A 314 -0.82 23.44 -29.82
CA VAL A 314 0.25 22.45 -29.65
C VAL A 314 -0.22 21.05 -30.12
N PRO A 315 0.60 20.29 -30.88
CA PRO A 315 0.30 18.90 -31.25
C PRO A 315 -0.05 18.01 -30.05
N LYS A 316 -0.90 16.99 -30.27
CA LYS A 316 -1.40 16.01 -29.29
C LYS A 316 -2.24 16.57 -28.14
N THR A 317 -1.75 17.56 -27.39
CA THR A 317 -2.46 18.13 -26.23
C THR A 317 -3.60 19.06 -26.64
N HIS A 318 -3.48 19.68 -27.82
CA HIS A 318 -4.38 20.71 -28.37
C HIS A 318 -4.51 21.94 -27.46
N THR A 319 -3.49 22.18 -26.63
CA THR A 319 -3.40 23.34 -25.74
C THR A 319 -3.01 24.59 -26.54
N LEU A 320 -3.65 25.72 -26.26
CA LEU A 320 -3.38 26.98 -26.93
C LEU A 320 -2.24 27.75 -26.25
N GLN A 321 -1.28 28.22 -27.04
CA GLN A 321 -0.17 29.09 -26.63
C GLN A 321 -0.16 30.39 -27.43
N THR A 322 0.57 31.40 -26.96
CA THR A 322 0.64 32.75 -27.57
C THR A 322 1.69 32.89 -28.66
N TYR A 323 2.63 31.95 -28.75
CA TYR A 323 3.76 31.96 -29.67
C TYR A 323 3.91 30.58 -30.30
N GLY A 324 4.37 30.52 -31.55
CA GLY A 324 4.66 29.27 -32.26
C GLY A 324 6.15 29.16 -32.56
N THR A 325 6.62 27.93 -32.70
CA THR A 325 7.98 27.58 -33.12
C THR A 325 8.04 27.61 -34.66
N GLU A 326 8.47 28.74 -35.21
CA GLU A 326 8.61 28.96 -36.65
C GLU A 326 9.57 27.94 -37.30
N MET A 327 9.25 27.52 -38.52
CA MET A 327 10.02 26.55 -39.31
C MET A 327 10.06 26.95 -40.79
N ASP A 328 11.09 26.47 -41.49
CA ASP A 328 11.15 26.56 -42.95
C ASP A 328 9.95 25.81 -43.58
N CYS A 329 9.18 26.48 -44.43
CA CYS A 329 8.03 25.87 -45.10
C CYS A 329 8.47 24.76 -46.05
N ASN A 330 7.98 23.54 -45.82
CA ASN A 330 8.31 22.35 -46.60
C ASN A 330 7.03 21.71 -47.17
N GLU A 331 6.88 21.70 -48.49
CA GLU A 331 5.73 21.10 -49.18
C GLU A 331 5.73 19.56 -49.15
N LEU A 332 6.90 18.93 -48.99
CA LEU A 332 7.07 17.48 -49.01
C LEU A 332 6.77 16.84 -47.63
N LEU A 333 7.14 17.54 -46.55
CA LEU A 333 6.97 17.10 -45.16
C LEU A 333 6.36 18.21 -44.29
N PRO A 334 5.12 18.65 -44.57
CA PRO A 334 4.46 19.68 -43.77
C PRO A 334 4.00 19.12 -42.40
N PRO A 335 3.90 19.97 -41.36
CA PRO A 335 3.32 19.58 -40.08
C PRO A 335 1.84 19.21 -40.23
N ALA A 336 1.45 18.07 -39.66
CA ALA A 336 0.10 17.51 -39.74
C ALA A 336 -0.47 17.24 -38.33
N PHE A 337 -1.77 17.46 -38.17
CA PHE A 337 -2.48 17.46 -36.89
C PHE A 337 -3.69 16.54 -36.97
N LEU A 338 -3.88 15.67 -35.97
CA LEU A 338 -5.03 14.76 -35.88
C LEU A 338 -6.17 15.46 -35.12
N LEU A 339 -7.23 15.86 -35.82
CA LEU A 339 -8.40 16.52 -35.24
C LEU A 339 -9.65 15.69 -35.58
N ASP A 340 -10.45 15.34 -34.56
CA ASP A 340 -11.68 14.56 -34.67
C ASP A 340 -11.57 13.22 -35.46
N GLY A 341 -10.34 12.69 -35.56
CA GLY A 341 -10.03 11.45 -36.29
C GLY A 341 -9.45 11.66 -37.69
N GLU A 342 -9.47 12.88 -38.23
CA GLU A 342 -8.92 13.23 -39.54
C GLU A 342 -7.57 13.97 -39.44
N TRP A 343 -6.72 13.81 -40.46
CA TRP A 343 -5.40 14.45 -40.52
C TRP A 343 -5.44 15.75 -41.32
N PHE A 344 -5.32 16.87 -40.61
CA PHE A 344 -5.27 18.21 -41.18
C PHE A 344 -3.82 18.65 -41.41
N GLY A 345 -3.55 19.19 -42.60
CA GLY A 345 -2.28 19.79 -42.98
C GLY A 345 -2.49 21.03 -43.86
N PRO A 346 -1.43 21.80 -44.16
CA PRO A 346 -1.53 23.05 -44.91
C PRO A 346 -1.94 22.90 -46.39
N SER A 347 -1.97 21.67 -46.92
CA SER A 347 -2.58 21.34 -48.22
C SER A 347 -3.80 20.43 -48.02
N THR A 348 -4.91 20.75 -48.66
CA THR A 348 -6.20 20.08 -48.48
C THR A 348 -6.26 18.73 -49.19
N THR A 349 -6.65 17.67 -48.48
CA THR A 349 -6.96 16.32 -48.99
C THR A 349 -5.89 15.67 -49.86
N TRP A 350 -4.99 14.90 -49.22
CA TRP A 350 -3.98 14.07 -49.87
C TRP A 350 -4.59 13.14 -50.93
N THR A 351 -4.43 13.48 -52.20
CA THR A 351 -5.02 12.78 -53.36
C THR A 351 -3.93 12.44 -54.38
N TRP A 352 -2.99 11.60 -53.96
CA TRP A 352 -1.85 11.20 -54.78
C TRP A 352 -2.23 10.15 -55.84
N THR A 353 -1.83 10.37 -57.09
CA THR A 353 -1.97 9.39 -58.18
C THR A 353 -0.65 9.24 -58.93
N TYR A 354 -0.19 7.99 -59.09
CA TYR A 354 1.09 7.69 -59.70
C TYR A 354 1.08 7.87 -61.22
N LYS A 355 2.12 8.51 -61.76
CA LYS A 355 2.47 8.48 -63.18
C LYS A 355 3.99 8.36 -63.30
N SER A 356 4.46 7.29 -63.95
CA SER A 356 5.89 6.98 -64.11
C SER A 356 6.51 7.69 -65.33
N PRO A 357 7.57 8.51 -65.17
CA PRO A 357 8.35 9.04 -66.30
C PRO A 357 9.51 8.12 -66.66
N GLU A 358 9.70 7.83 -67.94
CA GLU A 358 10.64 6.82 -68.46
C GLU A 358 12.13 7.26 -68.47
N ALA A 359 12.46 8.39 -67.84
CA ALA A 359 13.79 9.05 -67.92
C ALA A 359 14.64 8.95 -66.62
N LEU A 360 14.25 8.09 -65.68
CA LEU A 360 14.70 8.10 -64.27
C LEU A 360 16.22 7.91 -64.05
N MET A 361 16.95 7.32 -65.00
CA MET A 361 18.34 6.86 -64.80
C MET A 361 19.43 7.89 -65.18
N ILE A 362 19.07 9.05 -65.72
CA ILE A 362 20.05 10.03 -66.27
C ILE A 362 19.94 11.42 -65.62
N ALA A 363 18.79 11.77 -65.02
CA ALA A 363 18.56 13.07 -64.39
C ALA A 363 18.38 12.93 -62.86
N GLY A 364 19.24 13.60 -62.09
CA GLY A 364 19.06 13.72 -60.64
C GLY A 364 17.92 14.69 -60.29
N ILE A 365 17.06 14.28 -59.36
CA ILE A 365 15.82 15.03 -59.00
C ILE A 365 16.12 16.35 -58.26
N TYR A 366 17.27 16.44 -57.60
CA TYR A 366 17.62 17.53 -56.69
C TYR A 366 18.99 18.12 -57.03
N THR A 367 19.13 19.44 -56.93
CA THR A 367 20.45 20.07 -56.96
C THR A 367 21.22 19.75 -55.66
N GLN A 368 22.54 19.94 -55.68
CA GLN A 368 23.36 19.79 -54.49
C GLN A 368 22.87 20.71 -53.35
N ASP A 369 22.35 21.89 -53.68
CA ASP A 369 21.78 22.86 -52.74
C ASP A 369 20.53 22.30 -52.06
N ILE A 370 19.60 21.71 -52.82
CA ILE A 370 18.39 21.08 -52.25
C ILE A 370 18.77 19.87 -51.40
N MET A 371 19.77 19.08 -51.81
CA MET A 371 20.23 17.93 -51.03
C MET A 371 20.90 18.35 -49.70
N THR A 372 21.71 19.41 -49.72
CA THR A 372 22.29 19.99 -48.50
C THR A 372 21.26 20.70 -47.62
N ALA A 373 20.24 21.31 -48.19
CA ALA A 373 19.10 21.87 -47.45
C ALA A 373 18.30 20.76 -46.75
N LEU A 374 17.99 19.67 -47.45
CA LEU A 374 17.33 18.48 -46.87
C LEU A 374 18.18 17.85 -45.77
N GLN A 375 19.49 17.66 -46.01
CA GLN A 375 20.41 17.14 -45.00
C GLN A 375 20.46 18.03 -43.75
N LYS A 376 20.52 19.36 -43.93
CA LYS A 376 20.49 20.32 -42.82
C LYS A 376 19.16 20.28 -42.06
N TYR A 377 18.03 20.21 -42.77
CA TYR A 377 16.69 20.09 -42.17
C TYR A 377 16.55 18.80 -41.33
N LEU A 378 17.12 17.69 -41.79
CA LEU A 378 17.12 16.41 -41.06
C LEU A 378 18.02 16.42 -39.81
N LEU A 379 19.10 17.21 -39.80
CA LEU A 379 20.03 17.34 -38.66
C LEU A 379 19.58 18.40 -37.63
N PHE A 380 18.89 19.45 -38.08
CA PHE A 380 18.48 20.60 -37.26
C PHE A 380 17.78 20.24 -35.93
N PRO A 381 16.86 19.25 -35.85
CA PRO A 381 16.24 18.85 -34.58
C PRO A 381 17.22 18.28 -33.55
N GLN A 382 18.39 17.78 -33.94
CA GLN A 382 19.44 17.32 -33.02
C GLN A 382 20.35 18.48 -32.58
N GLU A 383 20.58 19.45 -33.47
CA GLU A 383 21.41 20.63 -33.17
C GLU A 383 20.70 21.65 -32.27
N ILE A 384 19.37 21.77 -32.36
CA ILE A 384 18.60 22.83 -31.68
C ILE A 384 18.70 22.78 -30.15
N GLU A 385 18.72 21.59 -29.53
CA GLU A 385 18.94 21.45 -28.08
C GLU A 385 20.30 22.00 -27.65
N SER A 386 21.34 21.73 -28.44
CA SER A 386 22.70 22.22 -28.17
C SER A 386 22.78 23.73 -28.36
N ALA A 387 22.14 24.26 -29.41
CA ALA A 387 22.05 25.70 -29.65
C ALA A 387 21.31 26.42 -28.51
N GLN A 388 20.16 25.92 -28.06
CA GLN A 388 19.40 26.48 -26.93
C GLN A 388 20.23 26.48 -25.63
N ARG A 389 20.90 25.36 -25.30
CA ARG A 389 21.77 25.25 -24.12
C ARG A 389 22.96 26.22 -24.20
N ASN A 390 23.55 26.41 -25.38
CA ASN A 390 24.65 27.37 -25.59
C ASN A 390 24.18 28.83 -25.46
N ILE A 391 23.04 29.19 -26.08
CA ILE A 391 22.43 30.52 -25.96
C ILE A 391 22.07 30.84 -24.50
N ALA A 392 21.53 29.86 -23.76
CA ALA A 392 21.22 30.01 -22.34
C ALA A 392 22.48 30.19 -21.47
N ARG A 393 23.57 29.47 -21.76
CA ARG A 393 24.87 29.69 -21.09
C ARG A 393 25.44 31.08 -21.37
N GLN A 394 25.34 31.54 -22.61
CA GLN A 394 25.81 32.86 -23.04
C GLN A 394 25.00 34.01 -22.40
N SER A 395 23.66 33.91 -22.35
CA SER A 395 22.81 34.92 -21.73
C SER A 395 22.97 34.98 -20.20
N MET A 396 23.37 33.87 -19.57
CA MET A 396 23.80 33.81 -18.17
C MET A 396 25.26 34.23 -17.93
N GLY A 397 26.00 34.64 -18.96
CA GLY A 397 27.36 35.15 -18.84
C GLY A 397 28.45 34.08 -18.62
N TYR A 398 28.16 32.80 -18.84
CA TYR A 398 29.17 31.74 -18.77
C TYR A 398 30.03 31.68 -20.03
N ASN A 399 31.31 31.34 -19.86
CA ASN A 399 32.19 31.01 -20.98
C ASN A 399 31.59 29.86 -21.82
N PHE A 400 31.59 30.08 -23.13
CA PHE A 400 31.19 29.13 -24.17
C PHE A 400 32.24 29.16 -25.29
N VAL A 401 32.31 28.11 -26.09
CA VAL A 401 33.10 28.09 -27.33
C VAL A 401 32.16 28.55 -28.45
N ASP A 402 32.56 29.55 -29.24
CA ASP A 402 31.79 29.94 -30.42
C ASP A 402 31.87 28.82 -31.48
N GLN A 403 30.73 28.21 -31.75
CA GLN A 403 30.55 27.17 -32.77
C GLN A 403 29.99 27.73 -34.08
N GLY A 404 30.09 29.05 -34.30
CA GLY A 404 29.55 29.75 -35.46
C GLY A 404 28.12 30.30 -35.26
N LEU A 405 27.67 30.42 -34.01
CA LEU A 405 26.33 30.92 -33.68
C LEU A 405 26.28 32.44 -33.89
N ARG A 406 25.76 32.87 -35.04
CA ARG A 406 25.72 34.28 -35.46
C ARG A 406 24.67 35.10 -34.69
N LEU A 407 24.96 35.48 -33.44
CA LEU A 407 24.12 36.41 -32.66
C LEU A 407 23.98 37.81 -33.27
N LYS A 408 24.67 38.15 -34.37
CA LYS A 408 24.51 39.45 -35.05
C LYS A 408 23.07 39.70 -35.56
N SER A 409 22.24 38.68 -35.73
CA SER A 409 20.80 38.86 -36.03
C SER A 409 19.93 39.18 -34.79
N LEU A 410 20.43 38.98 -33.58
CA LEU A 410 19.72 39.30 -32.32
C LEU A 410 20.06 40.69 -31.78
N LEU A 411 21.13 41.32 -32.28
CA LEU A 411 21.61 42.64 -31.87
C LEU A 411 21.79 43.50 -33.12
N ASP A 412 20.67 44.07 -33.57
CA ASP A 412 20.62 44.96 -34.73
C ASP A 412 21.41 46.28 -34.49
N GLU A 413 22.17 46.67 -35.51
CA GLU A 413 23.11 47.80 -35.50
C GLU A 413 22.37 49.15 -35.29
N ASP A 414 21.20 49.28 -35.90
CA ASP A 414 20.33 50.47 -35.84
C ASP A 414 19.65 50.60 -34.45
N THR A 415 19.39 49.47 -33.79
CA THR A 415 18.95 49.42 -32.38
C THR A 415 20.06 49.87 -31.41
N ILE A 416 21.33 49.52 -31.67
CA ILE A 416 22.47 49.99 -30.87
C ILE A 416 22.64 51.51 -31.03
N GLY A 417 22.64 52.03 -32.26
CA GLY A 417 22.76 53.47 -32.53
C GLY A 417 21.71 54.30 -31.76
N LYS A 418 20.44 53.90 -31.87
CA LYS A 418 19.31 54.58 -31.18
C LYS A 418 19.43 54.55 -29.65
N MET A 419 20.06 53.52 -29.07
CA MET A 419 20.29 53.45 -27.62
C MET A 419 21.48 54.30 -27.17
N VAL A 420 22.54 54.40 -27.98
CA VAL A 420 23.71 55.26 -27.72
C VAL A 420 23.32 56.73 -27.69
N GLU A 421 22.59 57.23 -28.69
CA GLU A 421 22.16 58.63 -28.73
C GLU A 421 21.14 58.94 -27.62
N ASN A 422 20.01 58.22 -27.53
CA ASN A 422 18.92 58.63 -26.63
C ASN A 422 19.20 58.46 -25.13
N LYS A 423 20.05 57.50 -24.73
CA LYS A 423 20.36 57.25 -23.31
C LYS A 423 21.79 57.61 -22.92
N LEU A 424 22.78 57.19 -23.70
CA LEU A 424 24.18 57.31 -23.31
C LEU A 424 24.65 58.78 -23.36
N GLN A 425 24.33 59.49 -24.44
CA GLN A 425 24.60 60.93 -24.58
C GLN A 425 23.90 61.77 -23.47
N LYS A 426 22.68 61.39 -23.09
CA LYS A 426 21.89 62.07 -22.05
C LYS A 426 22.42 61.83 -20.63
N MET A 427 22.93 60.64 -20.34
CA MET A 427 23.66 60.38 -19.09
C MET A 427 25.01 61.12 -19.07
N TRP A 428 25.72 61.14 -20.19
CA TRP A 428 27.03 61.80 -20.29
C TRP A 428 26.95 63.31 -20.03
N GLY A 429 25.94 63.99 -20.59
CA GLY A 429 25.68 65.41 -20.34
C GLY A 429 25.34 65.75 -18.88
N TRP A 430 24.72 64.82 -18.14
CA TRP A 430 24.52 64.98 -16.69
C TRP A 430 25.82 64.76 -15.91
N PHE A 431 26.61 63.75 -16.30
CA PHE A 431 27.87 63.41 -15.63
C PHE A 431 28.94 64.50 -15.78
N THR A 432 29.03 65.15 -16.95
CA THR A 432 29.93 66.30 -17.16
C THR A 432 29.50 67.52 -16.36
N SER A 433 28.19 67.81 -16.30
CA SER A 433 27.63 68.89 -15.47
C SER A 433 27.88 68.68 -13.97
N PHE A 434 27.76 67.45 -13.49
CA PHE A 434 28.12 67.10 -12.11
C PHE A 434 29.63 67.28 -11.86
N GLY A 435 30.48 66.87 -12.82
CA GLY A 435 31.93 67.05 -12.76
C GLY A 435 32.37 68.52 -12.65
N THR A 436 31.79 69.42 -13.44
CA THR A 436 32.13 70.85 -13.37
C THR A 436 31.69 71.50 -12.06
N PHE A 437 30.54 71.09 -11.50
CA PHE A 437 30.09 71.55 -10.18
C PHE A 437 31.05 71.15 -9.04
N ILE A 438 31.51 69.89 -9.03
CA ILE A 438 32.48 69.41 -8.03
C ILE A 438 33.84 70.10 -8.16
N LEU A 439 34.31 70.35 -9.40
CA LEU A 439 35.54 71.13 -9.64
C LEU A 439 35.43 72.57 -9.11
N GLY A 440 34.28 73.23 -9.26
CA GLY A 440 34.02 74.55 -8.70
C GLY A 440 34.10 74.58 -7.17
N LEU A 441 33.47 73.60 -6.49
CA LEU A 441 33.53 73.47 -5.03
C LEU A 441 34.96 73.19 -4.52
N LEU A 442 35.73 72.36 -5.22
CA LEU A 442 37.15 72.12 -4.89
C LEU A 442 37.99 73.39 -5.03
N GLY A 443 37.75 74.20 -6.06
CA GLY A 443 38.42 75.50 -6.22
C GLY A 443 38.17 76.45 -5.04
N ILE A 444 36.91 76.58 -4.61
CA ILE A 444 36.51 77.40 -3.44
C ILE A 444 37.18 76.87 -2.15
N PHE A 445 37.21 75.55 -1.96
CA PHE A 445 37.85 74.92 -0.81
C PHE A 445 39.36 75.22 -0.74
N VAL A 446 40.06 75.16 -1.89
CA VAL A 446 41.50 75.49 -1.97
C VAL A 446 41.76 76.96 -1.62
N ILE A 447 40.94 77.89 -2.12
CA ILE A 447 41.04 79.32 -1.81
C ILE A 447 40.85 79.59 -0.31
N TRP A 448 39.84 78.96 0.31
CA TRP A 448 39.60 79.04 1.75
C TRP A 448 40.79 78.49 2.56
N ARG A 449 41.38 77.37 2.11
CA ARG A 449 42.58 76.77 2.70
C ARG A 449 43.80 77.70 2.64
N ALA A 450 43.99 78.39 1.52
CA ALA A 450 45.07 79.37 1.35
C ALA A 450 44.91 80.56 2.31
N PHE A 451 43.70 81.14 2.39
CA PHE A 451 43.40 82.26 3.29
C PHE A 451 43.62 81.90 4.77
N THR A 452 43.14 80.72 5.20
CA THR A 452 43.34 80.21 6.56
C THR A 452 44.84 80.03 6.89
N THR A 453 45.64 79.59 5.91
CA THR A 453 47.09 79.42 6.08
C THR A 453 47.81 80.75 6.25
N ALA A 454 47.41 81.81 5.54
CA ALA A 454 47.98 83.15 5.68
C ALA A 454 47.77 83.74 7.09
N ILE A 455 46.58 83.55 7.68
CA ILE A 455 46.28 83.96 9.06
C ILE A 455 47.19 83.25 10.06
N ASN A 456 47.44 81.95 9.86
CA ASN A 456 48.34 81.18 10.72
C ASN A 456 49.81 81.63 10.61
N ILE A 457 50.28 82.06 9.44
CA ILE A 457 51.62 82.64 9.29
C ILE A 457 51.75 83.96 10.09
N LEU A 458 50.73 84.82 10.06
CA LEU A 458 50.69 86.05 10.86
C LEU A 458 50.70 85.74 12.37
N ASN A 459 49.91 84.77 12.81
CA ASN A 459 49.87 84.27 14.19
C ASN A 459 51.25 83.75 14.67
N ILE A 460 51.97 83.01 13.82
CA ILE A 460 53.33 82.52 14.13
C ILE A 460 54.31 83.69 14.27
N SER A 461 54.23 84.69 13.39
CA SER A 461 55.09 85.89 13.45
C SER A 461 54.91 86.67 14.77
N ILE A 462 53.67 86.88 15.20
CA ILE A 462 53.35 87.55 16.47
C ILE A 462 53.87 86.78 17.69
N LEU A 463 53.79 85.44 17.68
CA LEU A 463 54.39 84.62 18.75
C LEU A 463 55.92 84.62 18.72
N TYR A 464 56.54 84.71 17.54
CA TYR A 464 57.99 84.80 17.41
C TYR A 464 58.54 86.10 18.02
N GLN A 465 57.88 87.24 17.75
CA GLN A 465 58.26 88.52 18.35
C GLN A 465 58.06 88.56 19.88
N THR A 466 57.09 87.82 20.43
CA THR A 466 56.75 87.88 21.87
C THR A 466 57.39 86.80 22.74
N PHE A 467 57.85 85.67 22.18
CA PHE A 467 58.49 84.59 22.94
C PHE A 467 59.82 84.09 22.38
N GLY A 468 60.27 84.61 21.23
CA GLY A 468 61.43 84.09 20.50
C GLY A 468 61.24 82.64 20.06
N TRP A 469 62.35 81.97 19.74
CA TRP A 469 62.33 80.58 19.27
C TRP A 469 62.01 79.62 20.43
N SER A 470 60.75 79.19 20.53
CA SER A 470 60.29 78.27 21.58
C SER A 470 59.14 77.39 21.11
N ILE A 471 58.92 76.25 21.80
CA ILE A 471 57.82 75.29 21.54
C ILE A 471 56.43 75.96 21.45
N LYS A 472 56.23 77.13 22.07
CA LYS A 472 54.99 77.90 22.00
C LYS A 472 54.60 78.29 20.57
N LEU A 473 55.55 78.41 19.64
CA LEU A 473 55.29 78.73 18.23
C LEU A 473 54.32 77.75 17.55
N LEU A 474 54.26 76.50 18.01
CA LEU A 474 53.30 75.50 17.52
C LEU A 474 51.84 75.90 17.80
N ALA A 475 51.58 76.76 18.79
CA ALA A 475 50.25 77.34 19.01
C ALA A 475 49.81 78.25 17.86
N GLY A 476 50.74 78.79 17.05
CA GLY A 476 50.46 79.63 15.87
C GLY A 476 49.60 78.97 14.80
N ILE A 477 49.48 77.64 14.83
CA ILE A 477 48.67 76.83 13.90
C ILE A 477 47.16 76.91 14.25
N PHE A 478 46.81 77.33 15.47
CA PHE A 478 45.43 77.39 15.96
C PHE A 478 45.16 78.75 16.64
N SER A 479 44.31 79.58 16.03
CA SER A 479 44.02 80.96 16.48
C SER A 479 43.47 81.07 17.91
N SER A 480 42.73 80.07 18.40
CA SER A 480 42.29 79.99 19.79
C SER A 480 43.45 79.73 20.77
N LEU A 481 44.48 79.02 20.32
CA LEU A 481 45.63 78.63 21.14
C LEU A 481 46.66 79.76 21.25
N THR A 482 46.85 80.57 20.19
CA THR A 482 47.66 81.80 20.28
C THR A 482 47.06 82.81 21.26
N GLN A 483 45.76 83.05 21.18
CA GLN A 483 45.07 83.98 22.07
C GLN A 483 45.17 83.54 23.54
N TYR A 484 45.03 82.24 23.83
CA TYR A 484 45.28 81.67 25.16
C TYR A 484 46.75 81.86 25.63
N VAL A 485 47.73 81.61 24.76
CA VAL A 485 49.15 81.75 25.10
C VAL A 485 49.55 83.22 25.36
N MET A 486 49.04 84.18 24.60
CA MET A 486 49.26 85.60 24.84
C MET A 486 48.61 86.05 26.16
N HIS A 487 47.34 85.71 26.40
CA HIS A 487 46.65 86.06 27.65
C HIS A 487 47.36 85.47 28.89
N LYS A 488 47.85 84.23 28.80
CA LYS A 488 48.61 83.58 29.88
C LYS A 488 49.98 84.23 30.14
N ALA A 489 50.59 84.86 29.14
CA ALA A 489 51.85 85.60 29.31
C ALA A 489 51.64 87.00 29.89
N HIS A 490 50.63 87.73 29.42
CA HIS A 490 50.20 89.01 30.00
C HIS A 490 49.89 88.85 31.50
N ASN A 491 49.13 87.81 31.87
CA ASN A 491 48.86 87.50 33.27
C ASN A 491 50.14 87.10 34.03
N LYS A 492 51.13 86.47 33.39
CA LYS A 492 52.42 86.16 34.05
C LYS A 492 53.32 87.39 34.24
N GLN A 493 53.08 88.50 33.53
CA GLN A 493 53.68 89.80 33.84
C GLN A 493 52.98 90.47 35.03
N LEU A 494 51.63 90.52 35.01
CA LEU A 494 50.84 91.06 36.14
C LEU A 494 51.14 90.34 37.47
N TYR A 495 51.22 89.01 37.47
CA TYR A 495 51.61 88.22 38.65
C TYR A 495 53.06 88.44 39.12
N LYS A 496 53.90 89.12 38.32
CA LYS A 496 55.28 89.48 38.69
C LYS A 496 55.37 90.85 39.37
N GLU A 497 54.37 91.71 39.19
CA GLU A 497 54.29 93.04 39.83
C GLU A 497 53.51 92.98 41.15
N VAL A 498 52.55 92.06 41.27
CA VAL A 498 51.63 91.95 42.43
C VAL A 498 52.18 91.06 43.57
N SER A 499 53.33 90.39 43.39
CA SER A 499 53.92 89.50 44.40
C SER A 499 54.95 90.17 45.34
N ASN A 500 54.65 91.38 45.81
CA ASN A 500 55.27 92.01 46.99
C ASN A 500 54.15 92.73 47.79
N PRO A 501 54.21 92.76 49.14
CA PRO A 501 53.29 91.88 49.86
C PRO A 501 52.28 92.61 50.76
N ILE A 502 51.19 91.91 51.17
CA ILE A 502 50.77 91.67 52.58
C ILE A 502 49.38 90.99 52.67
N SER A 503 49.22 90.17 53.71
CA SER A 503 48.10 89.29 54.09
C SER A 503 46.66 89.83 54.05
N LYS A 504 45.67 88.98 53.71
CA LYS A 504 44.70 88.36 54.67
C LYS A 504 43.69 87.37 54.03
N SER A 505 43.00 86.64 54.90
CA SER A 505 42.03 85.53 54.67
C SER A 505 40.56 86.06 54.69
N PRO A 506 39.48 85.25 54.46
CA PRO A 506 39.09 84.44 53.29
C PRO A 506 37.58 84.62 52.88
N ASN A 507 36.97 83.63 52.18
CA ASN A 507 35.52 83.29 52.04
C ASN A 507 34.63 84.07 51.02
N THR A 508 33.60 83.59 50.29
CA THR A 508 32.89 82.28 50.08
C THR A 508 31.60 82.51 49.20
N THR A 509 31.04 81.43 48.56
CA THR A 509 29.64 81.19 48.02
C THR A 509 29.00 81.84 46.76
N LEU A 510 28.46 80.96 45.87
CA LEU A 510 27.17 80.89 45.09
C LEU A 510 26.66 82.13 44.27
N THR A 511 25.69 82.09 43.32
CA THR A 511 24.68 81.12 42.74
C THR A 511 24.41 81.56 41.27
N GLU A 512 24.27 80.74 40.22
CA GLU A 512 23.16 79.87 39.73
C GLU A 512 21.74 80.52 39.56
N ILE A 513 21.10 80.38 38.37
CA ILE A 513 19.65 80.06 38.09
C ILE A 513 19.24 80.32 36.59
N GLN A 514 18.79 79.25 35.87
CA GLN A 514 17.67 79.12 34.87
C GLN A 514 17.54 80.09 33.63
N ASN A 515 16.75 79.89 32.52
CA ASN A 515 15.90 78.86 31.84
C ASN A 515 15.58 79.35 30.37
N LYS A 516 14.84 78.74 29.40
CA LYS A 516 14.10 77.45 29.20
C LYS A 516 13.88 77.07 27.69
N THR A 517 14.14 75.81 27.32
CA THR A 517 13.39 74.84 26.43
C THR A 517 12.47 75.21 25.24
N SER A 518 12.60 74.43 24.13
CA SER A 518 11.57 73.54 23.50
C SER A 518 12.25 72.62 22.44
N THR A 519 12.33 71.27 22.52
CA THR A 519 11.34 70.18 22.29
C THR A 519 10.66 70.19 20.90
N GLN A 520 10.48 69.10 20.13
CA GLN A 520 10.29 67.62 20.34
C GLN A 520 10.92 66.81 19.15
N HIS A 521 10.93 65.47 18.94
CA HIS A 521 10.84 64.18 19.72
C HIS A 521 11.27 63.00 18.77
N TYR A 522 11.33 61.74 19.26
CA TYR A 522 11.43 60.48 18.47
C TYR A 522 10.47 59.39 19.07
N PRO A 523 9.90 58.46 18.27
CA PRO A 523 9.06 57.34 18.76
C PRO A 523 9.82 56.01 18.94
N ASN A 524 9.14 55.03 19.57
CA ASN A 524 9.72 53.77 20.10
C ASN A 524 9.70 52.56 19.16
N ILE A 525 10.49 51.53 19.53
CA ILE A 525 10.42 50.14 19.03
C ILE A 525 9.89 49.23 20.14
N ARG A 526 8.89 48.36 19.87
CA ARG A 526 8.82 46.98 20.41
C ARG A 526 7.68 46.11 19.81
N THR A 527 8.07 44.88 19.43
CA THR A 527 7.32 43.60 19.44
C THR A 527 5.88 43.50 18.92
N ILE A 528 5.67 42.56 17.99
CA ILE A 528 4.69 41.45 18.13
C ILE A 528 5.16 40.25 17.28
N SER A 529 4.58 39.07 17.52
CA SER A 529 4.98 37.75 17.01
C SER A 529 4.73 37.49 15.53
N LEU A 530 5.55 36.60 14.96
CA LEU A 530 5.07 35.29 14.49
C LEU A 530 6.09 34.21 14.90
#